data_AF-A0A6L5C283-F1
#
_entry.id   AF-A0A6L5C283-F1
#
_cell.length_a   1.000
_cell.length_b   1.000
_cell.length_c   1.000
_cell.angle_alpha   90.00
_cell.angle_beta   90.00
_cell.angle_gamma   90.00
#
_symmetry.space_group_name_H-M   'P 1'
#
loop_
_entity.id
_entity.type
_entity.pdbx_description
1 polymer ?
#
loop_
_entity_poly.entity_id
_entity_poly.type
_entity_poly.pdbx_seq_one_letter_code
_entity_poly.pdbx_strand_id
1 'polypeptide(L)'
;MSVDSLFRAIGPGQNTVQIEFEGVPLSVPAGVSLAAALLGSGVTHTRESAINGRPGAPFCMMGVCFECLVEVDGQANCQACLLPVRAGMRVQRQRGARDVLGGEEEVVDE
;
A
#
# COMPACT_ATOMS: atom_id res chain seq x y z
N MET A 1 5.59 4.18 -39.71
CA MET A 1 4.16 3.81 -39.67
C MET A 1 3.73 3.96 -38.22
N SER A 2 2.85 4.92 -37.94
CA SER A 2 2.20 5.01 -36.63
C SER A 2 1.15 3.91 -36.59
N VAL A 3 1.32 2.94 -35.70
CA VAL A 3 0.24 1.99 -35.40
C VAL A 3 -0.76 2.74 -34.52
N ASP A 4 -1.97 2.91 -35.03
CA ASP A 4 -3.06 3.40 -34.20
C ASP A 4 -3.25 2.43 -33.02
N SER A 5 -3.19 2.97 -31.80
CA SER A 5 -3.36 2.16 -30.59
C SER A 5 -4.74 1.52 -30.60
N LEU A 6 -4.78 0.19 -30.55
CA LEU A 6 -6.02 -0.57 -30.32
C LEU A 6 -6.61 -0.30 -28.92
N PHE A 7 -5.82 0.28 -28.03
CA PHE A 7 -6.22 0.62 -26.68
C PHE A 7 -6.56 2.10 -26.57
N ARG A 8 -7.80 2.39 -26.17
CA ARG A 8 -8.19 3.73 -25.72
C ARG A 8 -7.82 3.86 -24.26
N ALA A 9 -6.89 4.77 -23.94
CA ALA A 9 -6.67 5.15 -22.55
C ALA A 9 -7.96 5.71 -21.99
N ILE A 10 -8.49 5.05 -20.96
CA ILE A 10 -9.51 5.65 -20.11
C ILE A 10 -8.73 6.68 -19.29
N GLY A 11 -9.01 7.97 -19.50
CA GLY A 11 -8.35 9.03 -18.74
C GLY A 11 -8.44 8.77 -17.23
N PRO A 12 -7.59 9.43 -16.41
CA PRO A 12 -7.57 9.20 -14.97
C PRO A 12 -9.00 9.29 -14.42
N GLY A 13 -9.37 8.30 -13.58
CA GLY A 13 -10.69 8.27 -12.96
C GLY A 13 -10.92 9.60 -12.24
N GLN A 14 -11.99 10.30 -12.61
CA GLN A 14 -12.25 11.66 -12.10
C GLN A 14 -12.54 11.67 -10.59
N ASN A 15 -12.80 10.51 -10.00
CA ASN A 15 -13.06 10.37 -8.57
C ASN A 15 -11.77 10.04 -7.81
N THR A 16 -11.12 11.08 -7.29
CA THR A 16 -10.00 10.93 -6.36
C THR A 16 -10.48 11.10 -4.92
N VAL A 17 -9.84 10.38 -4.00
CA VAL A 17 -10.08 10.47 -2.55
C VAL A 17 -8.76 10.69 -1.83
N GLN A 18 -8.84 11.29 -0.64
CA GLN A 18 -7.69 11.49 0.23
C GLN A 18 -7.47 10.24 1.10
N ILE A 19 -6.22 9.79 1.15
CA ILE A 19 -5.71 8.83 2.14
C ILE A 19 -4.47 9.44 2.80
N GLU A 20 -3.98 8.81 3.86
CA GLU A 20 -2.73 9.18 4.52
C GLU A 20 -1.76 7.99 4.40
N PHE A 21 -0.53 8.24 3.97
CA PHE A 21 0.56 7.26 3.98
C PHE A 21 1.72 7.80 4.81
N GLU A 22 2.04 7.13 5.92
CA GLU A 22 3.11 7.55 6.85
C GLU A 22 2.95 9.00 7.34
N GLY A 23 1.73 9.39 7.68
CA GLY A 23 1.42 10.77 8.08
C GLY A 23 1.28 11.76 6.91
N VAL A 24 1.59 11.36 5.67
CA VAL A 24 1.57 12.24 4.50
C VAL A 24 0.26 12.06 3.71
N PRO A 25 -0.52 13.13 3.45
CA PRO A 25 -1.74 13.03 2.67
C PRO A 25 -1.43 12.72 1.19
N LEU A 26 -2.17 11.78 0.61
CA LEU A 26 -2.12 11.40 -0.80
C LEU A 26 -3.50 11.49 -1.44
N SER A 27 -3.57 12.14 -2.61
CA SER A 27 -4.77 12.15 -3.46
C SER A 27 -4.66 11.05 -4.51
N VAL A 28 -5.53 10.04 -4.43
CA VAL A 28 -5.45 8.82 -5.25
C VAL A 28 -6.80 8.44 -5.85
N PRO A 29 -6.85 7.70 -6.98
CA PRO A 29 -8.10 7.22 -7.53
C PRO A 29 -8.88 6.35 -6.53
N ALA A 30 -10.18 6.58 -6.41
CA ALA A 30 -11.03 5.73 -5.57
C ALA A 30 -11.26 4.36 -6.22
N GLY A 31 -11.37 3.31 -5.40
CA GLY A 31 -11.77 1.97 -5.83
C GLY A 31 -10.71 1.14 -6.58
N VAL A 32 -9.58 1.73 -6.97
CA VAL A 32 -8.41 0.95 -7.41
C VAL A 32 -7.78 0.24 -6.21
N SER A 33 -6.90 -0.74 -6.44
CA SER A 33 -6.18 -1.37 -5.34
C SER A 33 -5.25 -0.37 -4.65
N LEU A 34 -5.13 -0.48 -3.33
CA LEU A 34 -4.25 0.36 -2.52
C LEU A 34 -2.80 0.24 -2.98
N ALA A 35 -2.37 -0.95 -3.39
CA ALA A 35 -1.05 -1.14 -4.00
C ALA A 35 -0.85 -0.30 -5.26
N ALA A 36 -1.84 -0.27 -6.17
CA ALA A 36 -1.74 0.53 -7.39
C ALA A 36 -1.73 2.04 -7.07
N ALA A 37 -2.55 2.47 -6.11
CA ALA A 37 -2.58 3.86 -5.65
C ALA A 37 -1.24 4.32 -5.05
N LEU A 38 -0.64 3.50 -4.18
CA LEU A 38 0.67 3.79 -3.57
C LEU A 38 1.78 3.83 -4.63
N LEU A 39 1.85 2.85 -5.53
CA LEU A 39 2.81 2.84 -6.64
C LEU A 39 2.65 4.06 -7.55
N GLY A 40 1.40 4.40 -7.92
CA GLY A 40 1.09 5.58 -8.73
C GLY A 40 1.44 6.91 -8.04
N SER A 41 1.53 6.91 -6.71
CA SER A 41 1.96 8.06 -5.89
C SER A 41 3.48 8.12 -5.66
N GLY A 42 4.25 7.20 -6.27
CA GLY A 42 5.72 7.16 -6.14
C GLY A 42 6.23 6.40 -4.91
N VAL A 43 5.38 5.68 -4.19
CA VAL A 43 5.83 4.85 -3.06
C VAL A 43 6.62 3.65 -3.57
N THR A 44 7.88 3.54 -3.15
CA THR A 44 8.83 2.54 -3.67
C THR A 44 8.83 1.21 -2.90
N HIS A 45 8.35 1.20 -1.66
CA HIS A 45 8.20 0.00 -0.85
C HIS A 45 7.11 0.18 0.21
N THR A 46 6.43 -0.90 0.55
CA THR A 46 5.29 -0.91 1.46
C THR A 46 5.52 -1.77 2.70
N ARG A 47 6.56 -2.61 2.70
CA ARG A 47 6.93 -3.40 3.88
C ARG A 47 8.43 -3.58 4.02
N GLU A 48 8.82 -4.05 5.20
CA GLU A 48 10.15 -4.55 5.52
C GLU A 48 10.05 -6.02 5.94
N SER A 49 11.00 -6.83 5.50
CA SER A 49 11.09 -8.25 5.89
C SER A 49 11.33 -8.38 7.40
N ALA A 50 10.51 -9.19 8.09
CA ALA A 50 10.68 -9.45 9.51
C ALA A 50 12.02 -10.12 9.88
N ILE A 51 12.69 -10.76 8.91
CA ILE A 51 13.93 -11.50 9.14
C ILE A 51 15.16 -10.59 9.05
N ASN A 52 15.16 -9.64 8.11
CA ASN A 52 16.37 -8.89 7.74
C ASN A 52 16.12 -7.44 7.33
N GLY A 53 14.93 -6.90 7.53
CA GLY A 53 14.57 -5.53 7.19
C GLY A 53 14.52 -5.22 5.69
N ARG A 54 14.72 -6.20 4.80
CA ARG A 54 14.75 -5.95 3.35
C ARG A 54 13.42 -5.35 2.87
N PRO A 55 13.44 -4.21 2.15
CA PRO A 55 12.23 -3.59 1.65
C PRO A 55 11.53 -4.49 0.62
N GLY A 56 10.20 -4.56 0.71
CA GLY A 56 9.30 -5.23 -0.22
C GLY A 56 8.28 -4.26 -0.79
N ALA A 57 7.93 -4.47 -2.06
CA ALA A 57 6.97 -3.65 -2.80
C ALA A 57 5.99 -4.56 -3.56
N PRO A 58 4.80 -4.07 -3.94
CA PRO A 58 3.84 -4.87 -4.70
C PRO A 58 4.47 -5.44 -5.97
N PHE A 59 4.50 -6.78 -6.07
CA PHE A 59 5.08 -7.50 -7.21
C PHE A 59 4.02 -8.22 -8.03
N CYS A 60 3.31 -9.17 -7.43
CA CYS A 60 2.36 -10.01 -8.17
C CYS A 60 1.00 -9.36 -8.43
N MET A 61 0.60 -8.34 -7.66
CA MET A 61 -0.73 -7.71 -7.71
C MET A 61 -1.93 -8.68 -7.57
N MET A 62 -1.71 -9.89 -7.05
CA MET A 62 -2.71 -10.97 -6.97
C MET A 62 -2.89 -11.54 -5.55
N GLY A 63 -2.17 -11.01 -4.55
CA GLY A 63 -2.24 -11.49 -3.17
C GLY A 63 -1.44 -12.76 -2.87
N VAL A 64 -0.60 -13.24 -3.80
CA VAL A 64 0.16 -14.49 -3.59
C VAL A 64 1.59 -14.30 -3.08
N CYS A 65 2.21 -13.13 -3.32
CA CYS A 65 3.63 -12.91 -2.99
C CYS A 65 3.87 -12.32 -1.60
N PHE A 66 2.84 -11.72 -0.97
CA PHE A 66 2.96 -11.01 0.31
C PHE A 66 4.00 -9.86 0.34
N GLU A 67 4.47 -9.37 -0.81
CA GLU A 67 5.37 -8.20 -0.90
C GLU A 67 4.65 -6.85 -0.79
N CYS A 68 3.33 -6.85 -0.91
CA CYS A 68 2.47 -5.64 -0.83
C CYS A 68 1.88 -5.40 0.56
N LEU A 69 2.43 -6.01 1.61
CA LEU A 69 1.89 -5.84 2.96
C LEU A 69 1.99 -4.37 3.39
N VAL A 70 0.99 -3.93 4.14
CA VAL A 70 0.87 -2.62 4.79
C VAL A 70 0.11 -2.80 6.11
N GLU A 71 0.14 -1.77 6.93
CA GLU A 71 -0.86 -1.56 7.98
C GLU A 71 -1.93 -0.59 7.47
N VAL A 72 -3.21 -0.89 7.72
CA VAL A 72 -4.33 -0.01 7.37
C VAL A 72 -5.21 0.19 8.60
N ASP A 73 -5.33 1.44 9.05
CA ASP A 73 -6.14 1.83 10.21
C ASP A 73 -5.84 0.99 11.46
N GLY A 74 -4.56 0.75 11.75
CA GLY A 74 -4.11 -0.09 12.87
C GLY A 74 -4.10 -1.59 12.59
N GLN A 75 -4.66 -2.04 11.46
CA GLN A 75 -4.68 -3.46 11.10
C GLN A 75 -3.41 -3.83 10.33
N ALA A 76 -2.53 -4.61 10.96
CA ALA A 76 -1.34 -5.14 10.34
C ALA A 76 -1.65 -6.26 9.31
N ASN A 77 -0.66 -6.57 8.47
CA ASN A 77 -0.69 -7.63 7.45
C ASN A 77 -1.81 -7.52 6.42
N CYS A 78 -2.21 -6.29 6.11
CA CYS A 78 -3.14 -6.01 5.04
C CYS A 78 -2.47 -6.18 3.68
N GLN A 79 -3.07 -6.95 2.77
CA GLN A 79 -2.56 -7.11 1.41
C GLN A 79 -3.05 -5.95 0.53
N ALA A 80 -2.22 -4.91 0.36
CA ALA A 80 -2.62 -3.69 -0.35
C ALA A 80 -3.13 -3.96 -1.78
N CYS A 81 -2.67 -5.03 -2.44
CA CYS A 81 -3.13 -5.36 -3.80
C CYS A 81 -4.57 -5.90 -3.85
N LEU A 82 -5.13 -6.36 -2.73
CA LEU A 82 -6.51 -6.86 -2.65
C LEU A 82 -7.47 -5.86 -2.00
N LEU A 83 -6.96 -4.75 -1.46
CA LEU A 83 -7.76 -3.75 -0.77
C LEU A 83 -8.11 -2.60 -1.72
N PRO A 84 -9.40 -2.32 -1.98
CA PRO A 84 -9.79 -1.12 -2.71
C PRO A 84 -9.57 0.12 -1.85
N VAL A 85 -9.10 1.20 -2.46
CA VAL A 85 -8.96 2.50 -1.80
C VAL A 85 -10.32 3.07 -1.39
N ARG A 86 -10.42 3.52 -0.14
CA ARG A 86 -11.53 4.33 0.41
C ARG A 86 -11.00 5.62 1.03
N ALA A 87 -11.82 6.66 1.01
CA ALA A 87 -11.48 7.95 1.62
C ALA A 87 -11.17 7.78 3.12
N GLY A 88 -10.15 8.50 3.59
CA GLY A 88 -9.77 8.57 5.00
C GLY A 88 -8.96 7.37 5.51
N MET A 89 -8.52 6.44 4.64
CA MET A 89 -7.59 5.39 5.04
C MET A 89 -6.30 5.98 5.62
N ARG A 90 -5.85 5.45 6.76
CA ARG A 90 -4.51 5.67 7.31
C ARG A 90 -3.66 4.45 7.02
N VAL A 91 -2.60 4.64 6.27
CA VAL A 91 -1.75 3.55 5.76
C VAL A 91 -0.34 3.75 6.27
N GLN A 92 0.27 2.69 6.77
CA GLN A 92 1.68 2.66 7.15
C GLN A 92 2.37 1.47 6.50
N ARG A 93 3.70 1.53 6.41
CA ARG A 93 4.48 0.38 6.00
C ARG A 93 4.35 -0.73 7.02
N GLN A 94 4.23 -1.97 6.55
CA GLN A 94 4.37 -3.11 7.43
C GLN A 94 5.84 -3.24 7.84
N ARG A 95 6.11 -3.06 9.13
CA ARG A 95 7.44 -3.30 9.72
C ARG A 95 7.36 -4.57 10.56
N GLY A 96 8.40 -5.40 10.50
CA GLY A 96 8.48 -6.62 11.31
C GLY A 96 7.35 -7.63 11.09
N ALA A 97 7.24 -8.58 12.01
CA ALA A 97 6.10 -9.50 12.09
C ALA A 97 4.90 -8.80 12.74
N ARG A 98 3.68 -9.32 12.55
CA ARG A 98 2.55 -8.87 13.38
C ARG A 98 2.80 -9.21 14.84
N ASP A 99 2.41 -8.30 15.72
CA ASP A 99 2.13 -8.68 17.10
C ASP A 99 0.89 -9.59 17.14
N VAL A 100 1.00 -10.69 17.89
CA VAL A 100 -0.05 -11.70 18.09
C VAL A 100 -0.52 -11.73 19.55
N LEU A 101 0.19 -11.02 20.44
CA LEU A 101 -0.07 -11.00 21.87
C LEU A 101 -0.87 -9.77 22.31
N GLY A 102 -1.00 -8.74 21.46
CA GLY A 102 -1.79 -7.55 21.75
C GLY A 102 -1.22 -6.82 22.96
N GLY A 103 -0.04 -6.24 22.82
CA GLY A 103 0.63 -5.53 23.91
C GLY A 103 1.36 -4.29 23.44
N GLU A 104 1.11 -3.19 24.16
CA GLU A 104 1.81 -1.90 24.08
C GLU A 104 3.34 -2.14 24.06
N GLU A 105 4.04 -1.67 23.03
CA GLU A 105 5.50 -1.72 22.98
C GLU A 105 6.08 -0.84 24.10
N GLU A 106 6.62 -1.47 25.14
CA GLU A 106 7.62 -0.84 26.01
C GLU A 106 8.84 -0.49 25.16
N VAL A 107 9.01 0.81 24.94
CA VAL A 107 10.22 1.42 24.38
C VAL A 107 11.36 1.13 25.35
N VAL A 108 12.26 0.23 24.98
CA VAL A 108 13.56 0.08 25.64
C VAL A 108 14.53 1.05 24.95
N ASP A 109 14.70 2.23 25.55
CA ASP A 109 15.82 3.14 25.25
C ASP A 109 17.13 2.51 25.77
N GLU A 110 18.18 2.51 24.94
CA GLU A 110 19.58 2.31 25.37
C GLU A 110 20.23 3.64 25.75
#